data_AF-A0AAU4W4W1-F1
#
_entry.id   AF-A0AAU4W4W1-F1
#
_cell.length_a   1.000
_cell.length_b   1.000
_cell.length_c   1.000
_cell.angle_alpha   90.00
_cell.angle_beta   90.00
_cell.angle_gamma   90.00
#
_symmetry.space_group_name_H-M   'P 1'
#
loop_
_entity.id
_entity.type
_entity.pdbx_description
1 polymer ?
#
loop_
_entity_poly.entity_id
_entity_poly.type
_entity_poly.pdbx_seq_one_letter_code
_entity_poly.pdbx_strand_id
1 'polypeptide(L)'
;MLQTALRVLAAVSLISAAAVTPATAAPAALADDLTAPCGPTVEYRPWDWYRTTTNKEIDLDVASSAADERWQWRSDVNTLWRGDTRETVDEIFRTGFTPRGDQVTPLAEYIVKGGGQSSAHLSTSCEKWVAQKFATYGTEKTGWVYEIYAPGGIDVNATARLNNYNSPYLWNKEIDFPGGVKGQYIKGACKYHLTGTDPDTKVSTWEELGCKDNAGFAPYKVDVAALAAAR
;
A
#
# COMPACT_ATOMS: atom_id res chain seq x y z
N MET A 1 -21.64 92.27 -19.79
CA MET A 1 -20.92 92.15 -18.52
C MET A 1 -20.60 90.67 -18.32
N LEU A 2 -19.29 90.39 -18.27
CA LEU A 2 -18.60 89.29 -17.59
C LEU A 2 -19.32 87.94 -17.29
N GLN A 3 -18.72 86.88 -17.85
CA GLN A 3 -18.32 85.60 -17.20
C GLN A 3 -19.44 84.66 -16.69
N THR A 4 -19.40 83.32 -16.83
CA THR A 4 -18.26 82.40 -16.91
C THR A 4 -18.71 81.05 -17.49
N ALA A 5 -17.79 80.38 -18.19
CA ALA A 5 -17.94 79.04 -18.76
C ALA A 5 -17.89 77.92 -17.71
N LEU A 6 -18.56 76.79 -18.01
CA LEU A 6 -18.18 75.49 -17.45
C LEU A 6 -18.05 74.48 -18.59
N ARG A 7 -16.81 73.99 -18.78
CA ARG A 7 -16.43 72.90 -19.67
C ARG A 7 -16.66 71.57 -18.93
N VAL A 8 -17.30 70.61 -19.58
CA VAL A 8 -17.24 69.19 -19.17
C VAL A 8 -16.57 68.42 -20.30
N LEU A 9 -15.37 67.91 -20.02
CA LEU A 9 -14.59 67.00 -20.85
C LEU A 9 -15.16 65.59 -20.70
N ALA A 10 -15.58 64.98 -21.81
CA ALA A 10 -15.87 63.55 -21.88
C ALA A 10 -14.54 62.78 -22.04
N ALA A 11 -14.16 62.00 -21.04
CA ALA A 11 -13.05 61.05 -21.13
C ALA A 11 -13.58 59.70 -21.61
N VAL A 12 -13.29 59.35 -22.86
CA VAL A 12 -13.54 58.00 -23.41
C VAL A 12 -12.43 57.09 -22.90
N SER A 13 -12.76 56.15 -22.03
CA SER A 13 -11.83 55.14 -21.53
C SER A 13 -11.76 53.97 -22.52
N LEU A 14 -10.62 53.83 -23.20
CA LEU A 14 -10.28 52.64 -23.98
C LEU A 14 -9.85 51.53 -23.02
N ILE A 15 -10.69 50.51 -22.83
CA ILE A 15 -10.31 49.29 -22.11
C ILE A 15 -9.67 48.34 -23.13
N SER A 16 -8.34 48.21 -23.05
CA SER A 16 -7.60 47.16 -23.75
C SER A 16 -7.93 45.80 -23.12
N ALA A 17 -8.60 44.93 -23.88
CA ALA A 17 -8.78 43.54 -23.50
C ALA A 17 -7.45 42.78 -23.69
N ALA A 18 -6.72 42.55 -22.61
CA ALA A 18 -5.66 41.55 -22.59
C ALA A 18 -6.32 40.17 -22.57
N ALA A 19 -6.27 39.46 -23.70
CA ALA A 19 -6.69 38.08 -23.78
C ALA A 19 -5.74 37.21 -22.95
N VAL A 20 -6.14 36.91 -21.71
CA VAL A 20 -5.49 35.87 -20.91
C VAL A 20 -5.95 34.54 -21.51
N THR A 21 -5.11 33.92 -22.33
CA THR A 21 -5.35 32.54 -22.73
C THR A 21 -5.22 31.68 -21.47
N PRO A 22 -6.28 30.96 -21.04
CA PRO A 22 -6.11 29.99 -19.97
C PRO A 22 -5.12 28.94 -20.49
N ALA A 23 -4.01 28.79 -19.78
CA ALA A 23 -3.13 27.64 -19.97
C ALA A 23 -3.97 26.40 -19.65
N THR A 24 -4.47 25.72 -20.67
CA THR A 24 -5.03 24.38 -20.56
C THR A 24 -3.94 23.52 -19.94
N ALA A 25 -4.12 23.16 -18.67
CA ALA A 25 -3.31 22.15 -18.03
C ALA A 25 -3.33 20.91 -18.94
N ALA A 26 -2.14 20.42 -19.30
CA ALA A 26 -2.02 19.17 -20.01
C ALA A 26 -2.83 18.10 -19.25
N PRO A 27 -3.60 17.25 -19.93
CA PRO A 27 -4.27 16.15 -19.25
C PRO A 27 -3.21 15.38 -18.48
N ALA A 28 -3.38 15.31 -17.15
CA ALA A 28 -2.59 14.40 -16.34
C ALA A 28 -2.67 13.03 -17.02
N ALA A 29 -1.53 12.44 -17.34
CA ALA A 29 -1.47 11.09 -17.85
C ALA A 29 -2.39 10.23 -16.97
N LEU A 30 -3.36 9.56 -17.60
CA LEU A 30 -4.20 8.59 -16.91
C LEU A 30 -3.23 7.68 -16.15
N ALA A 31 -3.23 7.78 -14.82
CA ALA A 31 -2.45 6.87 -14.01
C ALA A 31 -2.90 5.47 -14.46
N ASP A 32 -1.96 4.65 -14.90
CA ASP A 32 -2.23 3.24 -15.16
C ASP A 32 -2.87 2.70 -13.88
N ASP A 33 -4.14 2.30 -13.98
CA ASP A 33 -4.94 1.87 -12.84
C ASP A 33 -4.23 0.75 -12.08
N LEU A 34 -3.43 -0.07 -12.77
CA LEU A 34 -2.62 -1.13 -12.18
C LEU A 34 -1.48 -0.65 -11.29
N THR A 35 -1.03 0.61 -11.42
CA THR A 35 0.09 1.17 -10.64
C THR A 35 -0.31 2.34 -9.75
N ALA A 36 -1.60 2.69 -9.70
CA ALA A 36 -2.09 3.65 -8.72
C ALA A 36 -1.91 3.13 -7.27
N PRO A 37 -1.80 4.01 -6.25
CA PRO A 37 -1.91 3.63 -4.85
C PRO A 37 -3.19 2.84 -4.54
N CYS A 38 -3.16 2.01 -3.50
CA CYS A 38 -4.31 1.21 -3.05
C CYS A 38 -5.36 2.04 -2.30
N GLY A 39 -5.00 3.22 -1.79
CA GLY A 39 -5.88 4.04 -0.98
C GLY A 39 -5.25 5.34 -0.50
N PRO A 40 -5.92 6.07 0.41
CA PRO A 40 -5.38 7.29 1.00
C PRO A 40 -4.16 7.02 1.88
N THR A 41 -3.09 7.78 1.65
CA THR A 41 -1.85 7.71 2.41
C THR A 41 -1.61 8.94 3.27
N VAL A 42 -0.78 8.76 4.28
CA VAL A 42 -0.28 9.75 5.24
C VAL A 42 1.20 9.50 5.48
N GLU A 43 1.86 10.42 6.18
CA GLU A 43 3.21 10.16 6.70
C GLU A 43 3.19 9.00 7.72
N TYR A 44 4.35 8.36 7.90
CA TYR A 44 4.53 7.25 8.83
C TYR A 44 3.96 7.52 10.23
N ARG A 45 3.22 6.54 10.74
CA ARG A 45 2.59 6.57 12.07
C ARG A 45 3.18 5.45 12.93
N PRO A 46 4.07 5.76 13.89
CA PRO A 46 4.67 4.76 14.77
C PRO A 46 3.64 3.88 15.48
N TRP A 47 2.50 4.48 15.86
CA TRP A 47 1.41 3.75 16.52
C TRP A 47 0.81 2.63 15.66
N ASP A 48 0.67 2.87 14.35
CA ASP A 48 0.13 1.88 13.42
C ASP A 48 1.09 0.71 13.20
N TRP A 49 2.38 1.00 13.19
CA TRP A 49 3.41 -0.02 13.12
C TRP A 49 3.50 -0.84 14.41
N TYR A 50 3.55 -0.20 15.57
CA TYR A 50 3.73 -0.89 16.86
C TYR A 50 2.56 -1.84 17.19
N ARG A 51 1.35 -1.51 16.73
CA ARG A 51 0.18 -2.38 16.90
C ARG A 51 0.20 -3.59 15.96
N THR A 52 0.74 -3.46 14.74
CA THR A 52 0.73 -4.51 13.72
C THR A 52 1.94 -5.43 13.74
N THR A 53 3.13 -4.91 14.05
CA THR A 53 4.38 -5.65 13.91
C THR A 53 4.48 -6.88 14.81
N THR A 54 5.10 -7.94 14.30
CA THR A 54 5.52 -9.10 15.10
C THR A 54 6.95 -8.96 15.64
N ASN A 55 7.73 -8.02 15.10
CA ASN A 55 9.10 -7.75 15.53
C ASN A 55 9.22 -6.28 15.94
N LYS A 56 9.34 -6.03 17.25
CA LYS A 56 9.48 -4.68 17.81
C LYS A 56 10.93 -4.24 17.94
N GLU A 57 11.89 -5.15 17.75
CA GLU A 57 13.33 -4.88 17.95
C GLU A 57 13.91 -3.99 16.84
N ILE A 58 13.18 -3.84 15.73
CA ILE A 58 13.57 -3.04 14.56
C ILE A 58 12.94 -1.64 14.56
N ASP A 59 12.42 -1.17 15.70
CA ASP A 59 11.65 0.07 15.80
C ASP A 59 12.43 1.31 15.34
N LEU A 60 13.70 1.43 15.76
CA LEU A 60 14.59 2.51 15.37
C LEU A 60 14.91 2.48 13.87
N ASP A 61 15.15 1.30 13.31
CA ASP A 61 15.44 1.13 11.88
C ASP A 61 14.22 1.48 11.04
N VAL A 62 13.03 1.03 11.44
CA VAL A 62 11.75 1.37 10.79
C VAL A 62 11.52 2.87 10.84
N ALA A 63 11.73 3.53 12.00
CA ALA A 63 11.54 4.96 12.13
C ALA A 63 12.53 5.77 11.27
N SER A 64 13.80 5.35 11.23
CA SER A 64 14.83 6.00 10.40
C SER A 64 14.49 5.85 8.92
N SER A 65 14.26 4.62 8.44
CA SER A 65 13.94 4.37 7.02
C SER A 65 12.65 5.06 6.60
N ALA A 66 11.63 5.10 7.46
CA ALA A 66 10.38 5.80 7.18
C ALA A 66 10.60 7.31 6.93
N ALA A 67 11.49 7.94 7.69
CA ALA A 67 11.85 9.35 7.51
C ALA A 67 12.72 9.55 6.26
N ASP A 68 13.75 8.73 6.08
CA ASP A 68 14.72 8.85 4.99
C ASP A 68 14.08 8.59 3.61
N GLU A 69 13.22 7.58 3.53
CA GLU A 69 12.53 7.18 2.29
C GLU A 69 11.12 7.76 2.18
N ARG A 70 10.72 8.63 3.10
CA ARG A 70 9.42 9.35 3.08
C ARG A 70 8.24 8.41 2.83
N TRP A 71 8.21 7.29 3.55
CA TRP A 71 7.22 6.24 3.33
C TRP A 71 5.80 6.78 3.38
N GLN A 72 5.01 6.40 2.37
CA GLN A 72 3.60 6.73 2.28
C GLN A 72 2.80 5.63 2.97
N TRP A 73 2.37 5.90 4.19
CA TRP A 73 1.69 4.96 5.05
C TRP A 73 0.19 4.97 4.79
N ARG A 74 -0.42 3.81 4.62
CA ARG A 74 -1.86 3.70 4.42
C ARG A 74 -2.64 4.17 5.65
N SER A 75 -3.73 4.89 5.42
CA SER A 75 -4.59 5.41 6.49
C SER A 75 -5.93 4.69 6.67
N ASP A 76 -6.33 3.89 5.67
CA ASP A 76 -7.51 3.03 5.75
C ASP A 76 -7.20 1.66 6.39
N VAL A 77 -8.25 0.85 6.51
CA VAL A 77 -8.20 -0.55 6.97
C VAL A 77 -8.86 -1.48 5.95
N ASN A 78 -8.82 -1.11 4.67
CA ASN A 78 -9.35 -1.93 3.60
C ASN A 78 -8.68 -3.31 3.60
N THR A 79 -9.43 -4.31 3.18
CA THR A 79 -8.96 -5.69 3.12
C THR A 79 -7.69 -5.78 2.29
N LEU A 80 -6.69 -6.45 2.85
CA LEU A 80 -5.47 -6.85 2.17
C LEU A 80 -5.42 -8.36 2.01
N TRP A 81 -4.60 -8.80 1.07
CA TRP A 81 -4.45 -10.18 0.70
C TRP A 81 -2.98 -10.57 0.69
N ARG A 82 -2.68 -11.76 1.21
CA ARG A 82 -1.33 -12.33 1.11
C ARG A 82 -1.41 -13.75 0.59
N GLY A 83 -0.66 -14.03 -0.47
CA GLY A 83 -0.41 -15.39 -0.93
C GLY A 83 0.74 -16.00 -0.16
N ASP A 84 0.58 -17.23 0.32
CA ASP A 84 1.64 -17.97 1.01
C ASP A 84 1.53 -19.47 0.72
N THR A 85 2.66 -20.14 0.53
CA THR A 85 2.72 -21.57 0.22
C THR A 85 2.84 -22.43 1.47
N ARG A 86 3.03 -21.84 2.65
CA ARG A 86 3.09 -22.58 3.91
C ARG A 86 1.76 -23.22 4.25
N GLU A 87 1.81 -24.50 4.62
CA GLU A 87 0.63 -25.26 5.10
C GLU A 87 0.33 -25.01 6.58
N THR A 88 1.15 -24.22 7.28
CA THR A 88 1.04 -23.93 8.72
C THR A 88 0.03 -22.83 9.04
N VAL A 89 -1.15 -22.87 8.42
CA VAL A 89 -2.20 -21.84 8.54
C VAL A 89 -2.57 -21.56 10.00
N ASP A 90 -2.78 -22.61 10.80
CA ASP A 90 -3.21 -22.47 12.20
C ASP A 90 -2.10 -21.87 13.07
N GLU A 91 -0.83 -22.10 12.71
CA GLU A 91 0.31 -21.44 13.34
C GLU A 91 0.35 -19.96 12.97
N ILE A 92 0.23 -19.63 11.69
CA ILE A 92 0.20 -18.25 11.18
C ILE A 92 -0.95 -17.45 11.79
N PHE A 93 -2.12 -18.06 12.00
CA PHE A 93 -3.22 -17.43 12.72
C PHE A 93 -2.87 -17.05 14.17
N ARG A 94 -2.04 -17.86 14.83
CA ARG A 94 -1.62 -17.64 16.22
C ARG A 94 -0.45 -16.67 16.34
N THR A 95 0.58 -16.82 15.51
CA THR A 95 1.84 -16.06 15.61
C THR A 95 1.84 -14.82 14.72
N GLY A 96 1.02 -14.82 13.66
CA GLY A 96 1.06 -13.84 12.60
C GLY A 96 2.08 -14.17 11.52
N PHE A 97 2.22 -13.23 10.61
CA PHE A 97 3.27 -13.25 9.60
C PHE A 97 4.50 -12.53 10.12
N THR A 98 5.44 -13.29 10.67
CA THR A 98 6.78 -12.79 11.00
C THR A 98 7.69 -12.88 9.78
N PRO A 99 8.35 -11.78 9.36
CA PRO A 99 9.37 -11.81 8.33
C PRO A 99 10.52 -12.73 8.73
N ARG A 100 11.27 -13.22 7.74
CA ARG A 100 12.37 -14.17 7.99
C ARG A 100 13.64 -13.50 8.51
N GLY A 101 13.80 -12.20 8.28
CA GLY A 101 14.91 -11.41 8.79
C GLY A 101 14.43 -10.15 9.51
N ASP A 102 15.39 -9.46 10.09
CA ASP A 102 15.25 -8.20 10.84
C ASP A 102 15.80 -6.99 10.06
N GLN A 103 16.56 -7.22 8.99
CA GLN A 103 17.10 -6.14 8.18
C GLN A 103 15.99 -5.40 7.41
N VAL A 104 15.76 -4.13 7.79
CA VAL A 104 14.96 -3.17 7.01
C VAL A 104 15.75 -2.79 5.77
N THR A 105 15.43 -3.43 4.65
CA THR A 105 16.14 -3.23 3.38
C THR A 105 15.57 -1.97 2.71
N PRO A 106 16.38 -1.08 2.13
CA PRO A 106 15.85 0.11 1.45
C PRO A 106 14.73 -0.27 0.47
N LEU A 107 13.58 0.40 0.56
CA LEU A 107 12.38 0.01 -0.16
C LEU A 107 12.65 -0.03 -1.66
N ALA A 108 13.39 0.96 -2.19
CA ALA A 108 13.80 1.01 -3.59
C ALA A 108 14.57 -0.24 -4.07
N GLU A 109 15.31 -0.90 -3.18
CA GLU A 109 15.98 -2.17 -3.51
C GLU A 109 15.04 -3.37 -3.38
N TYR A 110 14.25 -3.40 -2.30
CA TYR A 110 13.33 -4.50 -2.00
C TYR A 110 12.30 -4.70 -3.13
N ILE A 111 11.73 -3.60 -3.64
CA ILE A 111 10.66 -3.63 -4.65
C ILE A 111 11.15 -3.96 -6.06
N VAL A 112 12.46 -4.00 -6.30
CA VAL A 112 13.05 -4.33 -7.63
C VAL A 112 13.46 -5.79 -7.71
N LYS A 113 13.83 -6.40 -6.58
CA LYS A 113 14.35 -7.78 -6.55
C LYS A 113 13.26 -8.84 -6.31
N GLY A 114 12.00 -8.43 -6.13
CA GLY A 114 10.87 -9.34 -5.92
C GLY A 114 10.81 -9.93 -4.50
N GLY A 115 11.23 -9.17 -3.49
CA GLY A 115 11.15 -9.58 -2.08
C GLY A 115 12.30 -10.48 -1.64
N GLY A 116 13.27 -9.91 -0.93
CA GLY A 116 14.41 -10.65 -0.38
C GLY A 116 13.99 -11.61 0.74
N GLN A 117 14.47 -12.86 0.67
CA GLN A 117 14.12 -13.95 1.61
C GLN A 117 14.61 -13.74 3.06
N SER A 118 15.41 -12.70 3.33
CA SER A 118 15.98 -12.39 4.65
C SER A 118 15.74 -10.93 5.07
N SER A 119 14.70 -10.29 4.56
CA SER A 119 14.36 -8.92 4.92
C SER A 119 13.26 -8.85 6.00
N ALA A 120 13.17 -7.70 6.67
CA ALA A 120 12.08 -7.38 7.59
C ALA A 120 10.75 -7.05 6.89
N HIS A 121 10.72 -7.01 5.56
CA HIS A 121 9.54 -6.65 4.79
C HIS A 121 8.58 -7.82 4.68
N LEU A 122 7.28 -7.53 4.79
CA LEU A 122 6.21 -8.48 4.59
C LEU A 122 5.26 -7.93 3.54
N SER A 123 5.37 -8.50 2.35
CA SER A 123 4.49 -8.19 1.24
C SER A 123 3.03 -8.63 1.48
N THR A 124 2.11 -7.71 1.22
CA THR A 124 0.68 -7.97 1.03
C THR A 124 0.20 -7.19 -0.20
N SER A 125 -1.02 -7.43 -0.69
CA SER A 125 -1.59 -6.70 -1.82
C SER A 125 -3.01 -6.26 -1.51
N CYS A 126 -3.44 -5.11 -2.04
CA CYS A 126 -4.86 -4.75 -2.03
C CYS A 126 -5.68 -5.54 -3.07
N GLU A 127 -5.02 -6.29 -3.96
CA GLU A 127 -5.65 -7.08 -5.00
C GLU A 127 -5.62 -8.58 -4.68
N LYS A 128 -6.79 -9.20 -4.53
CA LYS A 128 -6.90 -10.64 -4.19
C LYS A 128 -6.23 -11.53 -5.24
N TRP A 129 -6.38 -11.19 -6.52
CA TRP A 129 -5.83 -11.98 -7.62
C TRP A 129 -4.29 -11.97 -7.65
N VAL A 130 -3.67 -10.89 -7.19
CA VAL A 130 -2.21 -10.82 -7.02
C VAL A 130 -1.77 -11.83 -5.95
N ALA A 131 -2.45 -11.84 -4.81
CA ALA A 131 -2.19 -12.82 -3.75
C ALA A 131 -2.43 -14.27 -4.22
N GLN A 132 -3.48 -14.54 -5.02
CA GLN A 132 -3.70 -15.86 -5.62
C GLN A 132 -2.53 -16.27 -6.52
N LYS A 133 -2.04 -15.37 -7.38
CA LYS A 133 -0.87 -15.63 -8.24
C LYS A 133 0.37 -15.98 -7.42
N PHE A 134 0.63 -15.27 -6.33
CA PHE A 134 1.75 -15.57 -5.42
C PHE A 134 1.54 -16.82 -4.57
N ALA A 135 0.30 -17.20 -4.24
CA ALA A 135 0.03 -18.45 -3.55
C ALA A 135 0.27 -19.67 -4.44
N THR A 136 0.05 -19.53 -5.76
CA THR A 136 0.04 -20.66 -6.70
C THR A 136 1.20 -20.67 -7.70
N TYR A 137 2.29 -19.93 -7.46
CA TYR A 137 3.40 -19.83 -8.43
C TYR A 137 4.30 -21.08 -8.47
N GLY A 138 4.28 -21.91 -7.42
CA GLY A 138 5.14 -23.09 -7.29
C GLY A 138 4.68 -24.29 -8.13
N THR A 139 5.47 -25.35 -8.13
CA THR A 139 5.21 -26.60 -8.88
C THR A 139 3.84 -27.20 -8.58
N GLU A 140 3.45 -27.18 -7.30
CA GLU A 140 2.16 -27.70 -6.82
C GLU A 140 0.97 -26.86 -7.28
N LYS A 141 1.20 -25.64 -7.79
CA LYS A 141 0.18 -24.69 -8.23
C LYS A 141 -0.91 -24.45 -7.20
N THR A 142 -0.58 -24.64 -5.93
CA THR A 142 -1.52 -24.64 -4.82
C THR A 142 -0.93 -23.85 -3.67
N GLY A 143 -1.75 -23.06 -2.99
CA GLY A 143 -1.33 -22.31 -1.81
C GLY A 143 -2.50 -21.60 -1.13
N TRP A 144 -2.19 -20.84 -0.09
CA TRP A 144 -3.17 -20.18 0.76
C TRP A 144 -3.21 -18.68 0.49
N VAL A 145 -4.41 -18.12 0.41
CA VAL A 145 -4.64 -16.68 0.32
C VAL A 145 -5.31 -16.21 1.60
N TYR A 146 -4.60 -15.35 2.32
CA TYR A 146 -4.99 -14.84 3.62
C TYR A 146 -5.72 -13.50 3.48
N GLU A 147 -6.81 -13.33 4.20
CA GLU A 147 -7.58 -12.08 4.29
C GLU A 147 -7.14 -11.30 5.54
N ILE A 148 -6.64 -10.07 5.35
CA ILE A 148 -5.95 -9.30 6.38
C ILE A 148 -6.61 -7.93 6.56
N TYR A 149 -6.89 -7.57 7.81
CA TYR A 149 -7.45 -6.28 8.23
C TYR A 149 -6.48 -5.58 9.19
N ALA A 150 -5.29 -5.23 8.68
CA ALA A 150 -4.26 -4.57 9.47
C ALA A 150 -4.28 -3.05 9.20
N PRO A 151 -4.14 -2.20 10.20
CA PRO A 151 -3.94 -0.77 9.99
C PRO A 151 -2.53 -0.46 9.46
N GLY A 152 -2.40 0.61 8.69
CA GLY A 152 -1.10 1.04 8.21
C GLY A 152 -0.56 0.18 7.08
N GLY A 153 0.78 0.07 7.06
CA GLY A 153 1.56 -0.50 5.97
C GLY A 153 2.00 0.56 4.96
N ILE A 154 3.16 0.35 4.36
CA ILE A 154 3.72 1.21 3.30
C ILE A 154 2.97 0.91 2.02
N ASP A 155 2.28 1.91 1.46
CA ASP A 155 1.82 1.82 0.07
C ASP A 155 3.03 1.97 -0.86
N VAL A 156 3.45 0.86 -1.45
CA VAL A 156 4.66 0.80 -2.29
C VAL A 156 4.52 1.71 -3.50
N ASN A 157 3.34 1.76 -4.12
CA ASN A 157 3.11 2.56 -5.32
C ASN A 157 3.13 4.05 -5.00
N ALA A 158 2.47 4.47 -3.91
CA ALA A 158 2.51 5.85 -3.45
C ALA A 158 3.94 6.29 -3.09
N THR A 159 4.67 5.45 -2.36
CA THR A 159 6.06 5.73 -1.95
C THR A 159 7.00 5.78 -3.15
N ALA A 160 6.88 4.82 -4.08
CA ALA A 160 7.67 4.80 -5.30
C ALA A 160 7.42 6.03 -6.16
N ARG A 161 6.15 6.44 -6.31
CA ARG A 161 5.80 7.66 -7.05
C ARG A 161 6.37 8.92 -6.42
N LEU A 162 6.28 9.04 -5.09
CA LEU A 162 6.77 10.22 -4.37
C LEU A 162 8.28 10.40 -4.46
N ASN A 163 9.01 9.28 -4.45
CA ASN A 163 10.48 9.26 -4.43
C ASN A 163 11.12 8.90 -5.77
N ASN A 164 10.31 8.77 -6.82
CA ASN A 164 10.73 8.42 -8.18
C ASN A 164 11.50 7.08 -8.24
N TYR A 165 11.06 6.08 -7.46
CA TYR A 165 11.58 4.72 -7.54
C TYR A 165 11.01 4.00 -8.75
N ASN A 166 11.85 3.21 -9.42
CA ASN A 166 11.46 2.39 -10.55
C ASN A 166 11.37 0.94 -10.12
N SER A 167 10.26 0.28 -10.41
CA SER A 167 10.09 -1.16 -10.19
C SER A 167 9.23 -1.79 -11.30
N PRO A 168 9.59 -2.98 -11.81
CA PRO A 168 8.75 -3.72 -12.74
C PRO A 168 7.55 -4.39 -12.05
N TYR A 169 7.40 -4.23 -10.73
CA TYR A 169 6.44 -4.95 -9.90
C TYR A 169 5.39 -4.04 -9.24
N LEU A 170 5.29 -2.76 -9.61
CA LEU A 170 4.26 -1.85 -9.05
C LEU A 170 2.82 -2.32 -9.34
N TRP A 171 2.63 -3.17 -10.35
CA TRP A 171 1.34 -3.83 -10.62
C TRP A 171 0.92 -4.82 -9.52
N ASN A 172 1.82 -5.18 -8.60
CA ASN A 172 1.48 -6.01 -7.43
C ASN A 172 0.58 -5.28 -6.44
N LYS A 173 0.45 -3.94 -6.55
CA LYS A 173 -0.39 -3.15 -5.64
C LYS A 173 -0.02 -3.44 -4.17
N GLU A 174 1.28 -3.42 -3.92
CA GLU A 174 1.85 -3.94 -2.68
C GLU A 174 1.63 -2.96 -1.52
N ILE A 175 1.13 -3.50 -0.41
CA ILE A 175 1.23 -2.87 0.90
C ILE A 175 2.27 -3.67 1.70
N ASP A 176 3.37 -3.03 2.03
CA ASP A 176 4.45 -3.66 2.78
C ASP A 176 4.35 -3.37 4.29
N PHE A 177 4.60 -4.40 5.10
CA PHE A 177 4.64 -4.30 6.56
C PHE A 177 6.02 -4.67 7.09
N PRO A 178 6.90 -3.69 7.35
CA PRO A 178 8.15 -3.92 8.07
C PRO A 178 7.87 -4.55 9.44
N GLY A 179 8.50 -5.68 9.76
CA GLY A 179 8.28 -6.44 11.00
C GLY A 179 7.01 -7.31 10.99
N GLY A 180 6.26 -7.28 9.89
CA GLY A 180 5.14 -8.19 9.62
C GLY A 180 3.81 -7.80 10.24
N VAL A 181 2.91 -8.79 10.35
CA VAL A 181 1.52 -8.59 10.76
C VAL A 181 1.11 -9.64 11.79
N LYS A 182 0.72 -9.21 13.00
CA LYS A 182 0.20 -10.09 14.06
C LYS A 182 -1.04 -10.87 13.61
N GLY A 183 -1.16 -12.10 14.13
CA GLY A 183 -2.25 -13.02 13.79
C GLY A 183 -3.65 -12.48 14.04
N GLN A 184 -3.83 -11.60 15.04
CA GLN A 184 -5.15 -10.97 15.33
C GLN A 184 -5.73 -10.13 14.18
N TYR A 185 -4.91 -9.71 13.21
CA TYR A 185 -5.34 -8.98 12.03
C TYR A 185 -5.67 -9.89 10.84
N ILE A 186 -5.41 -11.19 10.94
CA ILE A 186 -5.70 -12.18 9.90
C ILE A 186 -7.08 -12.75 10.19
N LYS A 187 -8.04 -12.57 9.28
CA LYS A 187 -9.42 -13.07 9.45
C LYS A 187 -9.52 -14.57 9.18
N GLY A 188 -8.84 -15.02 8.15
CA GLY A 188 -8.89 -16.40 7.68
C GLY A 188 -8.01 -16.59 6.45
N ALA A 189 -8.05 -17.78 5.89
CA ALA A 189 -7.34 -18.13 4.68
C ALA A 189 -8.12 -19.16 3.86
N CYS A 190 -8.13 -19.00 2.53
CA CYS A 190 -8.68 -19.98 1.61
C CYS A 190 -7.56 -20.58 0.77
N LYS A 191 -7.59 -21.90 0.58
CA LYS A 191 -6.64 -22.62 -0.25
C LYS A 191 -7.11 -22.58 -1.69
N TYR A 192 -6.22 -22.25 -2.61
CA TYR A 192 -6.50 -22.18 -4.03
C TYR A 192 -5.56 -23.09 -4.83
N HIS A 193 -6.09 -23.67 -5.90
CA HIS A 193 -5.33 -24.35 -6.95
C HIS A 193 -5.48 -23.60 -8.27
N LEU A 194 -4.36 -23.30 -8.95
CA LEU A 194 -4.37 -22.69 -10.28
C LEU A 194 -4.76 -23.74 -11.33
N THR A 195 -5.95 -23.57 -11.91
CA THR A 195 -6.49 -24.49 -12.92
C THR A 195 -6.05 -24.13 -14.34
N GLY A 196 -5.73 -22.85 -14.60
CA GLY A 196 -5.32 -22.40 -15.92
C GLY A 196 -4.85 -20.96 -15.94
N THR A 197 -4.06 -20.64 -16.96
CA THR A 197 -3.74 -19.27 -17.34
C THR A 197 -3.97 -19.14 -18.83
N ASP A 198 -4.85 -18.23 -19.21
CA ASP A 198 -5.13 -17.94 -20.61
C ASP A 198 -3.85 -17.41 -21.29
N PRO A 199 -3.42 -18.01 -22.41
CA PRO A 199 -2.14 -17.67 -23.02
C PRO A 199 -2.12 -16.29 -23.67
N ASP A 200 -3.28 -15.72 -24.00
CA ASP A 200 -3.38 -14.44 -24.72
C ASP A 200 -3.56 -13.29 -23.73
N THR A 201 -4.54 -13.41 -22.85
CA THR A 201 -4.92 -12.39 -21.86
C THR A 201 -4.09 -12.45 -20.59
N LYS A 202 -3.38 -13.55 -20.35
CA LYS A 202 -2.64 -13.85 -19.09
C LYS A 202 -3.52 -13.87 -17.84
N VAL A 203 -4.84 -13.91 -18.01
CA VAL A 203 -5.80 -14.06 -16.92
C VAL A 203 -5.71 -15.50 -16.40
N SER A 204 -5.64 -15.64 -15.08
CA SER A 204 -5.56 -16.94 -14.42
C SER A 204 -6.89 -17.32 -13.78
N THR A 205 -7.16 -18.61 -13.72
CA THR A 205 -8.35 -19.19 -13.09
C THR A 205 -7.94 -20.09 -11.94
N TRP A 206 -8.69 -20.02 -10.84
CA TRP A 206 -8.40 -20.79 -9.63
C TRP A 206 -9.63 -21.54 -9.16
N GLU A 207 -9.40 -22.73 -8.63
CA GLU A 207 -10.35 -23.49 -7.84
C GLU A 207 -10.07 -23.23 -6.35
N GLU A 208 -11.11 -22.90 -5.58
CA GLU A 208 -11.03 -22.82 -4.12
C GLU A 208 -11.21 -24.21 -3.51
N LEU A 209 -10.21 -24.69 -2.79
CA LEU A 209 -10.18 -26.03 -2.19
C LEU A 209 -10.74 -26.07 -0.75
N GLY A 210 -11.08 -24.90 -0.19
CA GLY A 210 -11.63 -24.74 1.14
C GLY A 210 -10.95 -23.65 1.97
N CYS A 211 -11.63 -23.21 3.02
CA CYS A 211 -11.19 -22.10 3.87
C CYS A 211 -11.04 -22.52 5.33
N LYS A 212 -10.23 -21.75 6.06
CA LYS A 212 -10.07 -21.80 7.50
C LYS A 212 -10.30 -20.40 8.07
N ASP A 213 -11.08 -20.34 9.14
CA ASP A 213 -11.31 -19.11 9.90
C ASP A 213 -10.35 -19.00 11.08
N ASN A 214 -9.86 -17.79 11.34
CA ASN A 214 -9.04 -17.51 12.50
C ASN A 214 -9.92 -17.15 13.71
N ALA A 215 -10.06 -18.07 14.67
CA ALA A 215 -10.78 -17.80 15.92
C ALA A 215 -10.16 -16.65 16.75
N GLY A 216 -8.88 -16.33 16.53
CA GLY A 216 -8.17 -15.21 17.14
C GLY A 216 -8.34 -13.87 16.43
N PHE A 217 -9.13 -13.79 15.36
CA PHE A 217 -9.35 -12.55 14.62
C PHE A 217 -10.00 -11.48 15.52
N ALA A 218 -9.26 -10.40 15.77
CA ALA A 218 -9.68 -9.32 16.65
C ALA A 218 -8.97 -8.01 16.27
N PRO A 219 -9.21 -7.47 15.06
CA PRO A 219 -8.42 -6.36 14.50
C PRO A 219 -8.59 -5.04 15.29
N TYR A 220 -9.66 -4.93 16.07
CA TYR A 220 -9.96 -3.75 16.90
C TYR A 220 -9.66 -3.95 18.39
N LYS A 221 -9.09 -5.10 18.77
CA LYS A 221 -8.67 -5.34 20.15
C LYS A 221 -7.50 -4.41 20.48
N VAL A 222 -7.72 -3.55 21.47
CA VAL A 222 -6.71 -2.59 21.91
C VAL A 222 -5.63 -3.33 22.71
N ASP A 223 -4.38 -3.27 22.22
CA ASP A 223 -3.20 -3.71 22.96
C ASP A 223 -2.74 -2.53 23.84
N VAL A 224 -3.13 -2.57 25.12
CA VAL A 224 -2.78 -1.54 26.11
C VAL A 224 -1.26 -1.42 26.29
N ALA A 225 -0.52 -2.52 26.14
CA ALA A 225 0.93 -2.52 26.24
C ALA A 225 1.59 -1.87 25.02
N ALA A 226 1.02 -2.07 23.82
CA ALA A 226 1.41 -1.28 22.66
C ALA A 226 1.20 0.22 22.96
N LEU A 227 0.04 0.60 23.51
CA LEU A 227 -0.35 2.01 23.75
C LEU A 227 0.63 2.76 24.65
N ALA A 228 1.27 2.04 25.57
CA ALA A 228 2.29 2.58 26.45
C ALA A 228 3.65 2.77 25.77
N ALA A 229 3.99 1.93 24.78
CA ALA A 229 5.30 1.90 24.16
C ALA A 229 5.46 2.79 22.92
N ALA A 230 4.35 3.34 22.41
CA ALA A 230 4.37 4.34 21.34
C ALA A 230 4.34 5.80 21.84
N ARG A 231 4.57 6.01 23.13
CA ARG A 231 4.71 7.31 23.79
C ARG A 231 6.17 7.58 24.08
#